data_AF-A0A3M1FR49-F1
#
_entry.id   AF-A0A3M1FR49-F1
#
_cell.length_a   1.000
_cell.length_b   1.000
_cell.length_c   1.000
_cell.angle_alpha   90.00
_cell.angle_beta   90.00
_cell.angle_gamma   90.00
#
_symmetry.space_group_name_H-M   'P 1'
#
loop_
_entity.id
_entity.type
_entity.pdbx_description
1 polymer ?
#
loop_
_entity_poly.entity_id
_entity_poly.type
_entity_poly.pdbx_seq_one_letter_code
_entity_poly.pdbx_strand_id
1 'polypeptide(L)'
;DSSEYGKLIFNKFFKEIKPDLVILGFGANDAKYVSVPHKFLTARFLRNKRLLTIRHFMEQSELFRVMELALQKLYASAAEKPLYASLNKQTEAVSKKRYRKNLKYMGEKALQDKSKVLLLTLCVGNNYARSAYKTAKKKGYAFLNGQQLLKKAVPLLKEEFIYQEDVREMKESYGSYLNKRSLFYVTSDLCHPNRVGHKIIAEALFSLISYQLRGSNNSSYYLCGECRKCCYLPSNN
;
A
#
# COMPACT_ATOMS: atom_id res chain seq x y z
N ASP A 1 -0.23 5.25 0.88
CA ASP A 1 -1.35 6.23 0.95
C ASP A 1 -2.70 5.49 0.95
N SER A 2 -3.84 6.15 1.17
CA SER A 2 -5.17 5.52 1.06
C SER A 2 -5.70 5.51 -0.38
N SER A 3 -6.71 4.68 -0.67
CA SER A 3 -7.30 4.59 -2.02
C SER A 3 -7.97 5.89 -2.51
N GLU A 4 -8.33 6.82 -1.61
CA GLU A 4 -8.87 8.14 -2.00
C GLU A 4 -7.78 9.01 -2.62
N TYR A 5 -6.63 9.13 -1.95
CA TYR A 5 -5.48 9.85 -2.50
C TYR A 5 -4.87 9.13 -3.69
N GLY A 6 -4.80 7.79 -3.63
CA GLY A 6 -4.39 6.96 -4.75
C GLY A 6 -5.19 7.23 -6.02
N LYS A 7 -6.51 7.41 -5.91
CA LYS A 7 -7.36 7.76 -7.05
C LYS A 7 -7.04 9.15 -7.62
N LEU A 8 -6.66 10.12 -6.80
CA LEU A 8 -6.24 11.45 -7.27
C LEU A 8 -4.94 11.36 -8.08
N ILE A 9 -3.94 10.65 -7.55
CA ILE A 9 -2.65 10.41 -8.21
C ILE A 9 -2.87 9.67 -9.53
N PHE A 10 -3.65 8.58 -9.49
CA PHE A 10 -4.01 7.81 -10.68
C PHE A 10 -4.65 8.70 -11.75
N ASN A 11 -5.63 9.53 -11.37
CA ASN A 11 -6.28 10.42 -12.34
C ASN A 11 -5.36 11.48 -12.93
N LYS A 12 -4.33 11.90 -12.20
CA LYS A 12 -3.36 12.88 -12.68
C LYS A 12 -2.39 12.25 -13.68
N PHE A 13 -1.77 11.12 -13.32
CA PHE A 13 -0.60 10.62 -14.05
C PHE A 13 -0.86 9.41 -14.95
N PHE A 14 -1.96 8.69 -14.78
CA PHE A 14 -2.18 7.42 -15.48
C PHE A 14 -2.10 7.54 -17.01
N LYS A 15 -2.70 8.60 -17.57
CA LYS A 15 -2.69 8.84 -19.03
C LYS A 15 -1.31 9.22 -19.57
N GLU A 16 -0.46 9.82 -18.74
CA GLU A 16 0.89 10.24 -19.11
C GLU A 16 1.83 9.04 -19.10
N ILE A 17 1.69 8.16 -18.10
CA ILE A 17 2.53 6.96 -17.93
C ILE A 17 2.24 5.89 -18.99
N LYS A 18 0.97 5.74 -19.42
CA LYS A 18 0.52 4.69 -20.35
C LYS A 18 1.04 3.28 -19.99
N PRO A 19 0.78 2.77 -18.78
CA PRO A 19 1.42 1.54 -18.31
C PRO A 19 0.78 0.29 -18.94
N ASP A 20 1.59 -0.75 -19.17
CA ASP A 20 1.08 -2.08 -19.56
C ASP A 20 0.46 -2.84 -18.37
N LEU A 21 0.87 -2.50 -17.15
CA LEU A 21 0.41 -3.11 -15.90
C LEU A 21 0.22 -2.05 -14.81
N VAL A 22 -0.92 -2.11 -14.14
CA VAL A 22 -1.23 -1.29 -12.96
C VAL A 22 -1.31 -2.18 -11.72
N ILE A 23 -0.42 -1.92 -10.76
CA ILE A 23 -0.46 -2.55 -9.43
C ILE A 23 -1.13 -1.60 -8.45
N LEU A 24 -2.30 -1.99 -7.92
CA LEU A 24 -3.06 -1.21 -6.94
C LEU A 24 -2.83 -1.76 -5.53
N GLY A 25 -1.93 -1.12 -4.78
CA GLY A 25 -1.52 -1.49 -3.43
C GLY A 25 -2.10 -0.60 -2.33
N PHE A 26 -3.41 -0.70 -2.06
CA PHE A 26 -4.10 0.13 -1.05
C PHE A 26 -4.80 -0.72 0.02
N GLY A 27 -5.12 -0.12 1.17
CA GLY A 27 -5.90 -0.76 2.23
C GLY A 27 -5.39 -0.50 3.64
N ALA A 28 -4.07 -0.40 3.84
CA ALA A 28 -3.48 -0.19 5.16
C ALA A 28 -3.94 1.14 5.79
N ASN A 29 -3.80 2.23 5.03
CA ASN A 29 -4.26 3.55 5.47
C ASN A 29 -5.77 3.75 5.33
N ASP A 30 -6.44 2.99 4.47
CA ASP A 30 -7.91 3.03 4.33
C ASP A 30 -8.62 2.53 5.59
N ALA A 31 -8.05 1.49 6.22
CA ALA A 31 -8.60 0.86 7.42
C ALA A 31 -8.28 1.61 8.72
N LYS A 32 -7.40 2.62 8.71
CA LYS A 32 -7.05 3.40 9.91
C LYS A 32 -8.25 4.18 10.40
N TYR A 33 -8.39 4.27 11.73
CA TYR A 33 -9.39 5.12 12.36
C TYR A 33 -8.89 6.57 12.41
N VAL A 34 -9.72 7.50 11.96
CA VAL A 34 -9.42 8.93 11.89
C VAL A 34 -10.62 9.75 12.36
N SER A 35 -10.37 10.98 12.78
CA SER A 35 -11.42 11.96 13.13
C SER A 35 -12.11 12.54 11.90
N VAL A 36 -11.39 12.63 10.77
CA VAL A 36 -11.91 13.17 9.50
C VAL A 36 -11.71 12.16 8.37
N PRO A 37 -12.80 11.60 7.80
CA PRO A 37 -12.72 10.72 6.64
C PRO A 37 -11.94 11.34 5.47
N HIS A 38 -11.10 10.56 4.80
CA HIS A 38 -10.25 11.05 3.69
C HIS A 38 -11.06 11.60 2.51
N LYS A 39 -12.33 11.21 2.34
CA LYS A 39 -13.22 11.79 1.33
C LYS A 39 -13.37 13.32 1.48
N PHE A 40 -13.38 13.82 2.72
CA PHE A 40 -13.54 15.25 2.98
C PHE A 40 -12.22 15.99 2.77
N LEU A 41 -11.10 15.36 3.16
CA LEU A 41 -9.75 15.90 2.93
C LEU A 41 -9.45 16.02 1.43
N THR A 42 -9.71 14.97 0.66
CA THR A 42 -9.55 14.98 -0.81
C THR A 42 -10.50 15.96 -1.50
N ALA A 43 -11.75 16.09 -1.05
CA ALA A 43 -12.67 17.10 -1.57
C ALA A 43 -12.21 18.54 -1.26
N ARG A 44 -11.67 18.79 -0.06
CA ARG A 44 -11.07 20.09 0.29
C ARG A 44 -9.85 20.38 -0.57
N PHE A 45 -8.97 19.41 -0.76
CA PHE A 45 -7.80 19.52 -1.64
C PHE A 45 -8.21 19.89 -3.07
N LEU A 46 -9.21 19.20 -3.64
CA LEU A 46 -9.68 19.48 -5.00
C LEU A 46 -10.30 20.88 -5.15
N ARG A 47 -11.09 21.34 -4.16
CA ARG A 47 -11.67 22.69 -4.16
C ARG A 47 -10.61 23.78 -4.05
N ASN A 48 -9.57 23.54 -3.26
CA ASN A 48 -8.57 24.56 -2.92
C ASN A 48 -7.26 24.41 -3.71
N LYS A 49 -7.25 23.65 -4.81
CA LYS A 49 -6.02 23.32 -5.55
C LYS A 49 -5.19 24.56 -5.91
N ARG A 50 -5.84 25.65 -6.35
CA ARG A 50 -5.18 26.93 -6.69
C ARG A 50 -4.57 27.59 -5.45
N LEU A 51 -5.31 27.68 -4.36
CA LEU A 51 -4.81 28.25 -3.09
C LEU A 51 -3.64 27.43 -2.54
N LEU A 52 -3.66 26.11 -2.69
CA LEU A 52 -2.55 25.25 -2.29
C LEU A 52 -1.31 25.46 -3.16
N THR A 53 -1.49 25.66 -4.48
CA THR A 53 -0.38 26.02 -5.36
C THR A 53 0.21 27.39 -5.01
N ILE A 54 -0.63 28.38 -4.75
CA ILE A 54 -0.19 29.72 -4.33
C ILE A 54 0.55 29.61 -3.00
N ARG A 55 -0.01 28.89 -2.02
CA ARG A 55 0.65 28.63 -0.73
C ARG A 55 2.01 27.96 -0.93
N HIS A 56 2.09 26.90 -1.74
CA HIS A 56 3.34 26.19 -1.97
C HIS A 56 4.40 27.07 -2.66
N PHE A 57 3.97 27.93 -3.60
CA PHE A 57 4.84 28.95 -4.19
C PHE A 57 5.31 29.95 -3.13
N MET A 58 4.40 30.44 -2.28
CA MET A 58 4.72 31.37 -1.21
C MET A 58 5.63 30.75 -0.13
N GLU A 59 5.51 29.46 0.17
CA GLU A 59 6.40 28.73 1.10
C GLU A 59 7.88 28.76 0.64
N GLN A 60 8.16 29.00 -0.64
CA GLN A 60 9.54 29.23 -1.11
C GLN A 60 10.11 30.58 -0.65
N SER A 61 9.26 31.54 -0.29
CA SER A 61 9.67 32.84 0.25
C SER A 61 9.95 32.76 1.76
N GLU A 62 11.15 33.17 2.17
CA GLU A 62 11.52 33.31 3.59
C GLU A 62 10.60 34.32 4.31
N LEU A 63 10.25 35.42 3.65
CA LEU A 63 9.36 36.44 4.21
C LEU A 63 7.99 35.85 4.54
N PHE A 64 7.43 35.05 3.61
CA PHE A 64 6.14 34.42 3.83
C PHE A 64 6.20 33.42 5.00
N ARG A 65 7.28 32.63 5.13
CA ARG A 65 7.47 31.72 6.27
C ARG A 65 7.55 32.46 7.60
N VAL A 66 8.27 33.58 7.67
CA VAL A 66 8.35 34.42 8.87
C VAL A 66 6.99 35.04 9.20
N MET A 67 6.27 35.55 8.20
CA MET A 67 4.92 36.09 8.39
C MET A 67 3.93 35.00 8.85
N GLU A 68 3.97 33.81 8.26
CA GLU A 68 3.12 32.69 8.67
C GLU A 68 3.40 32.29 10.12
N LEU A 69 4.66 32.21 10.54
CA LEU A 69 5.03 31.93 11.93
C LEU A 69 4.59 33.04 12.89
N ALA A 70 4.74 34.31 12.50
CA ALA A 70 4.29 35.46 13.29
C ALA A 70 2.77 35.45 13.46
N LEU A 71 2.02 35.21 12.37
CA LEU A 71 0.56 35.08 12.40
C LEU A 71 0.14 33.88 13.26
N GLN A 72 0.78 32.72 13.11
CA GLN A 72 0.48 31.56 13.95
C GLN A 72 0.70 31.86 15.44
N LYS A 73 1.76 32.59 15.80
CA LYS A 73 1.99 33.02 17.19
C LYS A 73 0.96 34.04 17.68
N LEU A 74 0.58 35.00 16.84
CA LEU A 74 -0.42 36.02 17.18
C LEU A 74 -1.83 35.46 17.32
N TYR A 75 -2.18 34.45 16.53
CA TYR A 75 -3.48 33.79 16.58
C TYR A 75 -3.51 32.53 17.45
N ALA A 76 -2.36 32.04 17.95
CA ALA A 76 -2.33 30.92 18.90
C ALA A 76 -3.00 31.27 20.25
N SER A 77 -3.04 32.56 20.61
CA SER A 77 -3.74 33.07 21.80
C SER A 77 -5.24 33.28 21.58
N ALA A 78 -5.70 33.35 20.32
CA ALA A 78 -7.11 33.52 19.93
C ALA A 78 -7.71 32.27 19.26
N ALA A 79 -6.93 31.20 19.09
CA ALA A 79 -7.37 29.98 18.45
C ALA A 79 -8.41 29.31 19.36
N GLU A 80 -9.68 29.53 19.03
CA GLU A 80 -10.77 28.63 19.39
C GLU A 80 -10.27 27.20 19.25
N LYS A 81 -10.50 26.40 20.31
CA LYS A 81 -10.26 24.95 20.29
C LYS A 81 -10.64 24.43 18.90
N PRO A 82 -9.76 23.68 18.23
CA PRO A 82 -10.00 23.26 16.86
C PRO A 82 -11.43 22.73 16.76
N LEU A 83 -12.16 23.14 15.71
CA LEU A 83 -13.53 22.71 15.36
C LEU A 83 -13.75 21.17 15.36
N TYR A 84 -12.70 20.42 15.67
CA TYR A 84 -12.55 18.97 15.75
C TYR A 84 -12.66 18.41 17.18
N ALA A 85 -12.75 19.24 18.23
CA ALA A 85 -12.93 18.79 19.61
C ALA A 85 -14.30 18.13 19.87
N SER A 86 -15.26 18.23 18.94
CA SER A 86 -16.59 17.63 19.03
C SER A 86 -16.77 16.31 18.25
N LEU A 87 -15.72 15.79 17.59
CA LEU A 87 -15.80 14.55 16.81
C LEU A 87 -15.15 13.37 17.56
N ASN A 88 -15.72 12.99 18.70
CA ASN A 88 -15.35 11.75 19.43
C ASN A 88 -15.66 10.46 18.63
N LYS A 89 -16.27 10.56 17.45
CA LYS A 89 -16.62 9.40 16.62
C LYS A 89 -15.49 9.09 15.64
N GLN A 90 -14.56 8.26 16.08
CA GLN A 90 -13.56 7.67 15.19
C GLN A 90 -14.25 6.85 14.09
N THR A 91 -13.76 6.97 12.86
CA THR A 91 -14.29 6.22 11.71
C THR A 91 -13.15 5.79 10.79
N GLU A 92 -13.39 4.75 9.98
CA GLU A 92 -12.43 4.31 8.97
C GLU A 92 -12.11 5.46 8.01
N ALA A 93 -10.82 5.69 7.74
CA ALA A 93 -10.33 6.72 6.84
C ALA A 93 -11.00 6.66 5.47
N VAL A 94 -11.20 5.45 4.96
CA VAL A 94 -11.95 5.20 3.73
C VAL A 94 -12.84 3.98 3.94
N SER A 95 -14.14 4.17 4.10
CA SER A 95 -15.07 3.05 4.31
C SER A 95 -14.94 1.95 3.26
N LYS A 96 -15.16 0.68 3.65
CA LYS A 96 -15.10 -0.50 2.75
C LYS A 96 -15.90 -0.34 1.45
N LYS A 97 -17.05 0.35 1.48
CA LYS A 97 -17.86 0.64 0.27
C LYS A 97 -17.10 1.55 -0.69
N ARG A 98 -16.45 2.61 -0.18
CA ARG A 98 -15.65 3.54 -0.97
C ARG A 98 -14.36 2.92 -1.45
N TYR A 99 -13.65 2.17 -0.59
CA TYR A 99 -12.45 1.43 -0.97
C TYR A 99 -12.69 0.53 -2.20
N ARG A 100 -13.74 -0.31 -2.17
CA ARG A 100 -14.13 -1.13 -3.34
C ARG A 100 -14.47 -0.29 -4.57
N LYS A 101 -15.17 0.84 -4.39
CA LYS A 101 -15.51 1.76 -5.49
C LYS A 101 -14.24 2.37 -6.12
N ASN A 102 -13.24 2.72 -5.31
CA ASN A 102 -11.99 3.30 -5.78
C ASN A 102 -11.14 2.27 -6.54
N LEU A 103 -10.99 1.06 -5.98
CA LEU A 103 -10.30 -0.04 -6.67
C LEU A 103 -10.98 -0.40 -7.99
N LYS A 104 -12.32 -0.51 -7.99
CA LYS A 104 -13.10 -0.76 -9.20
C LYS A 104 -12.83 0.32 -10.25
N TYR A 105 -12.95 1.60 -9.86
CA TYR A 105 -12.74 2.73 -10.76
C TYR A 105 -11.35 2.74 -11.40
N MET A 106 -10.29 2.61 -10.60
CA MET A 106 -8.92 2.63 -11.14
C MET A 106 -8.66 1.43 -12.04
N GLY A 107 -9.11 0.23 -11.63
CA GLY A 107 -8.94 -0.97 -12.44
C GLY A 107 -9.74 -0.95 -13.75
N GLU A 108 -10.98 -0.46 -13.74
CA GLU A 108 -11.80 -0.36 -14.96
C GLU A 108 -11.19 0.63 -15.96
N LYS A 109 -10.70 1.77 -15.48
CA LYS A 109 -10.02 2.76 -16.31
C LYS A 109 -8.69 2.21 -16.87
N ALA A 110 -7.97 1.41 -16.09
CA ALA A 110 -6.78 0.71 -16.55
C ALA A 110 -7.09 -0.29 -17.67
N LEU A 111 -8.13 -1.12 -17.51
CA LEU A 111 -8.56 -2.06 -18.54
C LEU A 111 -9.05 -1.37 -19.83
N GLN A 112 -9.73 -0.23 -19.71
CA GLN A 112 -10.16 0.57 -20.88
C GLN A 112 -8.97 1.03 -21.73
N ASP A 113 -7.85 1.37 -21.09
CA ASP A 113 -6.61 1.76 -21.75
C ASP A 113 -5.70 0.53 -22.03
N LYS A 114 -6.27 -0.68 -22.03
CA LYS A 114 -5.62 -1.97 -22.34
C LYS A 114 -4.52 -2.41 -21.36
N SER A 115 -4.38 -1.74 -20.21
CA SER A 115 -3.45 -2.16 -19.16
C SER A 115 -3.97 -3.39 -18.42
N LYS A 116 -3.07 -4.28 -18.00
CA LYS A 116 -3.37 -5.34 -17.02
C LYS A 116 -3.53 -4.74 -15.63
N VAL A 117 -4.28 -5.41 -14.76
CA VAL A 117 -4.55 -4.94 -13.39
C VAL A 117 -4.22 -6.02 -12.37
N LEU A 118 -3.44 -5.64 -11.35
CA LEU A 118 -3.13 -6.47 -10.20
C LEU A 118 -3.49 -5.73 -8.91
N LEU A 119 -4.23 -6.39 -8.02
CA LEU A 119 -4.48 -5.91 -6.67
C LEU A 119 -3.49 -6.56 -5.69
N LEU A 120 -2.71 -5.73 -5.00
CA LEU A 120 -1.74 -6.16 -3.99
C LEU A 120 -2.24 -5.73 -2.60
N THR A 121 -2.39 -6.67 -1.66
CA THR A 121 -2.74 -6.33 -0.27
C THR A 121 -1.58 -6.61 0.66
N LEU A 122 -1.16 -5.58 1.40
CA LEU A 122 -0.05 -5.62 2.33
C LEU A 122 -0.39 -4.79 3.59
N CYS A 123 -0.18 -5.36 4.78
CA CYS A 123 -0.57 -4.73 6.05
C CYS A 123 -2.03 -4.21 6.05
N VAL A 124 -2.93 -5.03 5.51
CA VAL A 124 -4.36 -4.67 5.40
C VAL A 124 -5.16 -5.53 6.37
N GLY A 125 -6.08 -4.92 7.13
CA GLY A 125 -7.03 -5.66 7.95
C GLY A 125 -7.84 -6.68 7.13
N ASN A 126 -8.18 -7.82 7.73
CA ASN A 126 -8.80 -8.96 7.03
C ASN A 126 -10.06 -8.59 6.22
N ASN A 127 -10.84 -7.62 6.70
CA ASN A 127 -12.04 -7.09 6.06
C ASN A 127 -11.74 -6.31 4.75
N TYR A 128 -10.65 -5.55 4.69
CA TYR A 128 -10.22 -4.81 3.50
C TYR A 128 -9.50 -5.73 2.51
N ALA A 129 -8.64 -6.64 2.98
CA ALA A 129 -8.00 -7.63 2.12
C ALA A 129 -9.04 -8.50 1.40
N ARG A 130 -10.07 -8.96 2.13
CA ARG A 130 -11.21 -9.69 1.53
C ARG A 130 -12.00 -8.84 0.55
N SER A 131 -12.11 -7.53 0.79
CA SER A 131 -12.79 -6.60 -0.12
C SER A 131 -12.01 -6.39 -1.43
N ALA A 132 -10.68 -6.33 -1.35
CA ALA A 132 -9.80 -6.30 -2.53
C ALA A 132 -9.92 -7.62 -3.31
N TYR A 133 -9.79 -8.77 -2.65
CA TYR A 133 -9.95 -10.08 -3.28
C TYR A 133 -11.29 -10.23 -4.01
N LYS A 134 -12.40 -9.88 -3.36
CA LYS A 134 -13.73 -9.91 -3.98
C LYS A 134 -13.82 -8.99 -5.20
N THR A 135 -13.20 -7.81 -5.14
CA THR A 135 -13.13 -6.89 -6.27
C THR A 135 -12.32 -7.49 -7.42
N ALA A 136 -11.13 -8.04 -7.15
CA ALA A 136 -10.31 -8.70 -8.14
C ALA A 136 -11.04 -9.85 -8.82
N LYS A 137 -11.59 -10.79 -8.02
CA LYS A 137 -12.35 -11.94 -8.55
C LYS A 137 -13.52 -11.50 -9.43
N LYS A 138 -14.30 -10.50 -8.99
CA LYS A 138 -15.46 -10.01 -9.76
C LYS A 138 -15.06 -9.32 -11.06
N LYS A 139 -13.87 -8.75 -11.13
CA LYS A 139 -13.40 -7.94 -12.26
C LYS A 139 -12.35 -8.62 -13.13
N GLY A 140 -11.97 -9.85 -12.80
CA GLY A 140 -10.90 -10.57 -13.49
C GLY A 140 -9.51 -9.97 -13.30
N TYR A 141 -9.27 -9.23 -12.20
CA TYR A 141 -7.94 -8.70 -11.90
C TYR A 141 -7.06 -9.80 -11.29
N ALA A 142 -5.75 -9.70 -11.51
CA ALA A 142 -4.79 -10.47 -10.72
C ALA A 142 -4.89 -10.06 -9.24
N PHE A 143 -4.57 -10.97 -8.33
CA PHE A 143 -4.60 -10.69 -6.90
C PHE A 143 -3.43 -11.35 -6.19
N LEU A 144 -2.71 -10.57 -5.39
CA LEU A 144 -1.64 -11.06 -4.51
C LEU A 144 -1.89 -10.60 -3.07
N ASN A 145 -2.04 -11.56 -2.15
CA ASN A 145 -2.07 -11.29 -0.73
C ASN A 145 -0.65 -11.28 -0.15
N GLY A 146 0.05 -10.15 -0.32
CA GLY A 146 1.42 -9.95 0.16
C GLY A 146 1.57 -10.22 1.66
N GLN A 147 0.60 -9.82 2.49
CA GLN A 147 0.67 -10.08 3.94
C GLN A 147 0.69 -11.58 4.28
N GLN A 148 -0.14 -12.37 3.61
CA GLN A 148 -0.19 -13.81 3.83
C GLN A 148 1.04 -14.51 3.26
N LEU A 149 1.53 -14.05 2.10
CA LEU A 149 2.79 -14.51 1.53
C LEU A 149 3.94 -14.33 2.52
N LEU A 150 4.11 -13.12 3.06
CA LEU A 150 5.16 -12.83 4.04
C LEU A 150 5.02 -13.70 5.30
N LYS A 151 3.80 -13.86 5.84
CA LYS A 151 3.54 -14.73 7.00
C LYS A 151 3.97 -16.17 6.78
N LYS A 152 3.76 -16.70 5.56
CA LYS A 152 4.15 -18.06 5.19
C LYS A 152 5.66 -18.23 5.02
N ALA A 153 6.38 -17.15 4.68
CA ALA A 153 7.84 -17.20 4.52
C ALA A 153 8.59 -17.17 5.85
N VAL A 154 7.98 -16.67 6.94
CA VAL A 154 8.62 -16.52 8.25
C VAL A 154 9.25 -17.82 8.79
N PRO A 155 8.59 -18.99 8.75
CA PRO A 155 9.22 -20.25 9.19
C PRO A 155 10.50 -20.57 8.41
N LEU A 156 10.48 -20.42 7.08
CA LEU A 156 11.62 -20.68 6.21
C LEU A 156 12.80 -19.73 6.50
N LEU A 157 12.50 -18.48 6.83
CA LEU A 157 13.50 -17.50 7.23
C LEU A 157 14.12 -17.83 8.58
N LYS A 158 13.31 -18.25 9.56
CA LYS A 158 13.81 -18.64 10.89
C LYS A 158 14.82 -19.78 10.81
N GLU A 159 14.53 -20.75 9.94
CA GLU A 159 15.34 -21.94 9.66
C GLU A 159 16.50 -21.66 8.70
N GLU A 160 16.69 -20.42 8.25
CA GLU A 160 17.73 -20.03 7.28
C GLU A 160 17.67 -20.83 5.96
N PHE A 161 16.48 -21.27 5.54
CA PHE A 161 16.30 -21.97 4.27
C PHE A 161 16.31 -21.03 3.07
N ILE A 162 15.94 -19.77 3.25
CA ILE A 162 15.92 -18.74 2.21
C ILE A 162 16.59 -17.47 2.74
N TYR A 163 17.29 -16.74 1.86
CA TYR A 163 17.96 -15.47 2.17
C TYR A 163 18.89 -15.52 3.40
N GLN A 164 19.74 -16.55 3.47
CA GLN A 164 20.61 -16.85 4.61
C GLN A 164 21.42 -15.65 5.09
N GLU A 165 22.08 -14.94 4.17
CA GLU A 165 22.90 -13.77 4.48
C GLU A 165 22.09 -12.65 5.15
N ASP A 166 20.95 -12.27 4.56
CA ASP A 166 20.08 -11.24 5.12
C ASP A 166 19.51 -11.68 6.49
N VAL A 167 19.22 -12.98 6.67
CA VAL A 167 18.73 -13.52 7.94
C VAL A 167 19.79 -13.44 9.03
N ARG A 168 21.06 -13.75 8.72
CA ARG A 168 22.15 -13.65 9.68
C ARG A 168 22.37 -12.21 10.12
N GLU A 169 22.42 -11.26 9.19
CA GLU A 169 22.51 -9.82 9.49
C GLU A 169 21.35 -9.35 10.39
N MET A 170 20.12 -9.81 10.12
CA MET A 170 18.96 -9.50 10.96
C MET A 170 19.10 -10.12 12.36
N LYS A 171 19.57 -11.37 12.47
CA LYS A 171 19.78 -12.04 13.77
C LYS A 171 20.84 -11.32 14.60
N GLU A 172 21.91 -10.83 13.99
CA GLU A 172 22.94 -10.03 14.65
C GLU A 172 22.39 -8.68 15.11
N SER A 173 21.63 -7.98 14.25
CA SER A 173 21.12 -6.64 14.54
C SER A 173 19.96 -6.62 15.53
N TYR A 174 19.04 -7.59 15.43
CA TYR A 174 17.76 -7.57 16.15
C TYR A 174 17.65 -8.69 17.20
N GLY A 175 18.53 -9.70 17.18
CA GLY A 175 18.67 -10.74 18.20
C GLY A 175 17.35 -11.21 18.82
N SER A 176 17.18 -10.93 20.11
CA SER A 176 16.01 -11.36 20.89
C SER A 176 14.66 -10.79 20.40
N TYR A 177 14.64 -9.66 19.68
CA TYR A 177 13.40 -9.07 19.14
C TYR A 177 12.76 -9.95 18.06
N LEU A 178 13.57 -10.65 17.25
CA LEU A 178 13.08 -11.58 16.23
C LEU A 178 12.35 -12.78 16.83
N ASN A 179 12.81 -13.24 18.01
CA ASN A 179 12.18 -14.35 18.73
C ASN A 179 10.84 -13.94 19.35
N LYS A 180 10.76 -12.71 19.88
CA LYS A 180 9.52 -12.16 20.45
C LYS A 180 8.49 -11.79 19.37
N ARG A 181 8.94 -11.37 18.19
CA ARG A 181 8.08 -10.94 17.07
C ARG A 181 8.58 -11.49 15.76
N SER A 182 8.13 -12.70 15.42
CA SER A 182 8.53 -13.42 14.21
C SER A 182 8.23 -12.70 12.89
N LEU A 183 7.30 -11.74 12.87
CA LEU A 183 7.07 -10.90 11.69
C LEU A 183 8.22 -9.93 11.39
N PHE A 184 9.13 -9.69 12.33
CA PHE A 184 10.29 -8.84 12.08
C PHE A 184 11.33 -9.44 11.12
N TYR A 185 11.25 -10.74 10.84
CA TYR A 185 12.00 -11.34 9.73
C TYR A 185 11.60 -10.76 8.36
N VAL A 186 10.39 -10.21 8.24
CA VAL A 186 9.83 -9.72 6.96
C VAL A 186 9.30 -8.29 7.02
N THR A 187 9.29 -7.65 8.19
CA THR A 187 8.78 -6.28 8.40
C THR A 187 9.64 -5.51 9.38
N SER A 188 9.64 -4.18 9.31
CA SER A 188 10.33 -3.32 10.28
C SER A 188 9.44 -2.91 11.45
N ASP A 189 8.14 -2.79 11.23
CA ASP A 189 7.17 -2.27 12.22
C ASP A 189 5.86 -3.07 12.23
N LEU A 190 5.92 -4.36 11.86
CA LEU A 190 4.78 -5.27 11.72
C LEU A 190 3.85 -4.93 10.54
N CYS A 191 4.20 -3.92 9.75
CA CYS A 191 3.38 -3.42 8.65
C CYS A 191 4.19 -3.26 7.35
N HIS A 192 5.25 -2.47 7.40
CA HIS A 192 6.11 -2.17 6.28
C HIS A 192 7.13 -3.29 6.10
N PRO A 193 7.25 -3.87 4.90
CA PRO A 193 8.25 -4.90 4.64
C PRO A 193 9.66 -4.36 4.85
N ASN A 194 10.54 -5.20 5.38
CA ASN A 194 11.97 -4.93 5.37
C ASN A 194 12.57 -5.37 4.01
N ARG A 195 13.91 -5.33 3.88
CA ARG A 195 14.62 -5.75 2.65
C ARG A 195 14.20 -7.16 2.18
N VAL A 196 14.18 -8.13 3.09
CA VAL A 196 13.80 -9.52 2.79
C VAL A 196 12.32 -9.61 2.39
N GLY A 197 11.43 -8.93 3.11
CA GLY A 197 10.01 -8.87 2.76
C GLY A 197 9.78 -8.29 1.36
N HIS A 198 10.54 -7.26 0.98
CA HIS A 198 10.50 -6.71 -0.38
C HIS A 198 11.00 -7.71 -1.44
N LYS A 199 12.09 -8.44 -1.19
CA LYS A 199 12.59 -9.51 -2.08
C LYS A 199 11.52 -10.57 -2.34
N ILE A 200 10.90 -11.09 -1.28
CA ILE A 200 9.83 -12.10 -1.37
C ILE A 200 8.64 -11.60 -2.19
N ILE A 201 8.20 -10.36 -1.96
CA ILE A 201 7.08 -9.77 -2.71
C ILE A 201 7.46 -9.60 -4.19
N ALA A 202 8.68 -9.14 -4.48
CA ALA A 202 9.17 -8.94 -5.84
C ALA A 202 9.20 -10.24 -6.64
N GLU A 203 9.74 -11.33 -6.06
CA GLU A 203 9.78 -12.64 -6.70
C GLU A 203 8.38 -13.21 -6.96
N ALA A 204 7.46 -13.04 -6.01
CA ALA A 204 6.07 -13.47 -6.19
C ALA A 204 5.35 -12.65 -7.27
N LEU A 205 5.58 -11.33 -7.33
CA LEU A 205 5.06 -10.48 -8.40
C LEU A 205 5.64 -10.89 -9.76
N PHE A 206 6.96 -11.09 -9.85
CA PHE A 206 7.62 -11.51 -11.07
C PHE A 206 7.05 -12.83 -11.60
N SER A 207 6.88 -13.82 -10.72
CA SER A 207 6.30 -15.12 -11.06
C SER A 207 4.87 -14.98 -11.58
N LEU A 208 4.04 -14.19 -10.89
CA LEU A 208 2.64 -13.96 -11.27
C LEU A 208 2.52 -13.22 -12.62
N ILE A 209 3.32 -12.18 -12.83
CA ILE A 209 3.32 -11.37 -14.05
C ILE A 209 3.84 -12.19 -15.24
N SER A 210 4.95 -12.93 -15.05
CA SER A 210 5.53 -13.77 -16.10
C SER A 210 4.55 -14.83 -16.59
N TYR A 211 3.81 -15.45 -15.67
CA TYR A 211 2.75 -16.40 -16.04
C TYR A 211 1.64 -15.75 -16.88
N GLN A 212 1.19 -14.56 -16.47
CA GLN A 212 0.15 -13.81 -17.18
C GLN A 212 0.60 -13.28 -18.56
N LEU A 213 1.90 -13.15 -18.80
CA LEU A 213 2.45 -12.75 -20.10
C LEU A 213 2.63 -13.94 -21.04
N ARG A 214 2.85 -15.16 -20.51
CA ARG A 214 3.05 -16.38 -21.32
C ARG A 214 1.75 -17.02 -21.85
N GLY A 215 0.58 -16.45 -21.57
CA GLY A 215 -0.68 -16.85 -22.23
C GLY A 215 -1.17 -18.27 -21.94
N SER A 216 -0.75 -18.90 -20.85
CA SER A 216 -1.24 -20.25 -20.51
C SER A 216 -2.72 -20.22 -20.14
N ASN A 217 -3.56 -20.75 -21.03
CA ASN A 217 -5.02 -20.95 -20.89
C ASN A 217 -5.45 -21.88 -19.74
N ASN A 218 -4.53 -22.32 -18.87
CA ASN A 218 -4.91 -23.12 -17.70
C ASN A 218 -5.17 -22.23 -16.49
N SER A 219 -6.46 -22.10 -16.22
CA SER A 219 -7.02 -21.52 -15.02
C SER A 219 -6.58 -22.30 -13.78
N SER A 220 -6.20 -21.59 -12.72
CA SER A 220 -5.98 -22.06 -11.34
C SER A 220 -4.54 -22.39 -10.92
N TYR A 221 -3.73 -21.35 -10.67
CA TYR A 221 -2.79 -21.43 -9.55
C TYR A 221 -3.36 -20.66 -8.35
N TYR A 222 -3.90 -21.43 -7.41
CA TYR A 222 -3.78 -21.09 -6.01
C TYR A 222 -2.29 -21.22 -5.69
N LEU A 223 -1.66 -20.18 -5.12
CA LEU A 223 -0.31 -20.31 -4.55
C LEU A 223 -0.37 -21.40 -3.47
N CYS A 224 -0.04 -22.62 -3.93
CA CYS A 224 -0.05 -23.86 -3.18
C CYS A 224 0.90 -23.71 -2.00
N GLY A 225 0.37 -23.90 -0.80
CA GLY A 225 1.14 -23.89 0.44
C GLY A 225 1.96 -25.16 0.67
N GLU A 226 2.13 -26.04 -0.33
CA GLU A 226 2.70 -27.39 -0.14
C GLU A 226 3.71 -27.82 -1.22
N CYS A 227 4.02 -27.01 -2.23
CA CYS A 227 4.95 -27.44 -3.28
C CYS A 227 6.40 -27.00 -2.97
N ARG A 228 7.20 -27.91 -2.41
CA ARG A 228 8.68 -27.83 -2.25
C ARG A 228 9.46 -27.69 -3.57
N LYS A 229 8.79 -27.52 -4.72
CA LYS A 229 9.41 -27.53 -6.07
C LYS A 229 9.43 -26.18 -6.80
N CYS A 230 8.91 -25.11 -6.20
CA CYS A 230 9.10 -23.75 -6.75
C CYS A 230 10.24 -22.98 -6.06
N CYS A 231 11.16 -23.68 -5.41
CA CYS A 231 12.47 -23.13 -5.12
C CYS A 231 13.22 -23.05 -6.45
N TYR A 232 13.46 -21.84 -6.95
CA TYR A 232 14.57 -21.58 -7.86
C TYR A 232 15.84 -22.08 -7.15
N LEU A 233 16.28 -23.29 -7.49
CA LEU A 233 17.65 -23.71 -7.25
C LEU A 233 18.51 -22.95 -8.28
N PRO A 234 19.61 -22.31 -7.89
CA PRO A 234 20.60 -21.89 -8.87
C PRO A 234 21.22 -23.15 -9.47
N SER A 235 21.04 -23.33 -10.77
CA SER A 235 21.85 -24.24 -11.55
C SER A 235 23.28 -23.71 -11.56
N ASN A 236 24.19 -24.36 -10.83
CA ASN A 236 25.63 -24.24 -11.04
C ASN A 236 26.20 -25.66 -11.21
N ASN A 237 26.75 -25.87 -12.41
CA ASN A 237 27.67 -26.92 -12.88
C ASN A 237 27.64 -28.30 -12.20
#